data_AF-A3RH72-F1
#
_entry.id   AF-A3RH72-F1
#
_cell.length_a   1.000
_cell.length_b   1.000
_cell.length_c   1.000
_cell.angle_alpha   90.00
_cell.angle_beta   90.00
_cell.angle_gamma   90.00
#
_symmetry.space_group_name_H-M   'P 1'
#
loop_
_entity.id
_entity.type
_entity.pdbx_description
1 polymer ?
#
loop_
_entity_poly.entity_id
_entity_poly.type
_entity_poly.pdbx_seq_one_letter_code
_entity_poly.pdbx_strand_id
1 'polypeptide(L)' 'ILMFIIWEAFASKRKIINMFFLGSSLEWQHSYPPLNHSYNEIPSI' A
#
# COMPACT_ATOMS: atom_id res chain seq x y z
N ILE A 1 1.51 -5.98 22.87
CA ILE A 1 0.32 -5.40 22.17
C ILE A 1 0.58 -5.20 20.67
N LEU A 2 1.66 -4.52 20.26
CA LEU A 2 2.01 -4.29 18.85
C LEU A 2 2.09 -5.60 18.05
N MET A 3 2.80 -6.61 18.56
CA MET A 3 2.97 -7.90 17.88
C MET A 3 1.63 -8.62 17.63
N PHE A 4 0.70 -8.52 18.58
CA PHE A 4 -0.63 -9.11 18.45
C PHE A 4 -1.47 -8.37 17.39
N ILE A 5 -1.40 -7.04 17.36
CA ILE A 5 -2.10 -6.21 16.37
C ILE A 5 -1.58 -6.52 14.96
N ILE A 6 -0.27 -6.67 14.79
CA ILE A 6 0.33 -7.04 13.49
C ILE A 6 -0.15 -8.42 13.06
N TRP A 7 -0.07 -9.42 13.94
CA TRP A 7 -0.51 -10.78 13.65
C TRP A 7 -2.00 -10.85 13.30
N GLU A 8 -2.87 -10.20 14.08
CA GLU A 8 -4.32 -10.19 13.86
C GLU A 8 -4.69 -9.49 12.55
N ALA A 9 -4.02 -8.38 12.21
CA ALA A 9 -4.23 -7.67 10.95
C ALA A 9 -3.86 -8.54 9.73
N PHE A 10 -2.75 -9.30 9.81
CA PHE A 10 -2.37 -10.24 8.75
C PHE A 10 -3.32 -11.43 8.66
N ALA A 11 -3.73 -12.01 9.78
CA ALA A 11 -4.66 -13.15 9.82
C ALA A 11 -6.04 -12.79 9.22
N SER A 12 -6.55 -11.58 9.50
CA SER A 12 -7.83 -11.09 8.99
C SER A 12 -7.76 -10.46 7.59
N LYS A 13 -6.57 -10.33 6.99
CA LYS A 13 -6.33 -9.73 5.66
C LYS A 13 -7.01 -8.36 5.51
N ARG A 14 -6.84 -7.49 6.51
CA ARG A 14 -7.48 -6.17 6.54
C ARG A 14 -7.13 -5.37 5.29
N LYS A 15 -8.15 -4.92 4.56
CA LYS A 15 -8.00 -4.03 3.41
C LYS A 15 -7.82 -2.59 3.88
N ILE A 16 -7.04 -1.82 3.14
CA ILE A 16 -6.89 -0.38 3.35
C ILE A 16 -8.22 0.28 2.93
N ILE A 17 -8.88 0.98 3.85
CA ILE A 17 -10.20 1.59 3.63
C ILE A 17 -10.06 3.00 3.07
N ASN A 18 -9.07 3.76 3.55
CA ASN A 18 -8.78 5.10 3.07
C ASN A 18 -7.34 5.50 3.44
N MET A 19 -6.74 6.38 2.63
CA MET A 19 -5.45 6.98 2.91
C MET A 19 -5.55 8.49 2.71
N PHE A 20 -5.79 9.20 3.81
CA PHE A 20 -5.88 10.65 3.83
C PHE A 20 -4.48 11.26 3.97
N PHE A 21 -4.21 12.37 3.27
CA PHE A 21 -2.95 13.11 3.32
C PHE A 21 -1.73 12.32 2.81
N LEU A 22 -1.84 11.78 1.60
CA LEU A 22 -0.69 11.16 0.92
C LEU A 22 0.31 12.23 0.48
N GLY A 23 1.61 11.91 0.58
CA GLY A 23 2.66 12.75 0.03
C GLY A 23 2.62 12.80 -1.51
N SER A 24 3.42 13.68 -2.11
CA SER A 24 3.51 13.82 -3.58
C SER A 24 4.28 12.70 -4.27
N SER A 25 4.82 11.71 -3.54
CA SER A 25 5.55 10.60 -4.15
C SER A 25 4.61 9.61 -4.83
N LEU A 26 4.99 9.16 -6.02
CA LEU A 26 4.23 8.21 -6.85
C LEU A 26 3.96 6.88 -6.14
N GLU A 27 4.82 6.47 -5.21
CA GLU A 27 4.68 5.22 -4.45
C GLU A 27 3.33 5.12 -3.71
N TRP A 28 2.80 6.25 -3.24
CA TRP A 28 1.53 6.28 -2.51
C TRP A 28 0.31 6.08 -3.40
N GLN A 29 0.45 6.25 -4.72
CA GLN A 29 -0.61 6.05 -5.71
C GLN A 29 -0.68 4.60 -6.21
N HIS A 30 0.29 3.76 -5.84
CA HIS A 30 0.28 2.35 -6.22
C HIS A 30 -0.82 1.56 -5.51
N SER A 31 -1.23 0.46 -6.14
CA SER A 31 -2.07 -0.55 -5.50
C SER A 31 -1.30 -1.30 -4.42
N TYR A 32 -2.03 -1.84 -3.45
CA TYR A 32 -1.48 -2.66 -2.36
C TYR A 32 -2.10 -4.06 -2.43
N PRO A 33 -1.32 -5.13 -2.69
CA PRO A 33 0.12 -5.12 -2.94
C PRO A 33 0.47 -4.53 -4.32
N PRO A 34 1.69 -3.98 -4.48
CA PRO A 34 2.14 -3.50 -5.78
C PRO A 34 2.28 -4.68 -6.76
N LEU A 35 2.11 -4.37 -8.04
CA LEU A 35 2.38 -5.32 -9.11
C LEU A 35 3.89 -5.57 -9.21
N ASN A 36 4.30 -6.76 -9.66
CA ASN A 36 5.71 -7.05 -9.94
C ASN A 36 6.32 -6.07 -10.98
N HIS A 37 5.48 -5.60 -11.90
CA HIS A 37 5.81 -4.59 -12.89
C HIS A 37 4.77 -3.49 -12.81
N SER A 38 5.05 -2.44 -12.03
CA SER A 38 4.09 -1.38 -11.71
C SER A 38 3.83 -0.40 -12.86
N TYR A 39 4.74 -0.29 -13.82
CA TYR A 39 4.65 0.70 -14.90
C TYR A 39 4.96 0.04 -16.24
N ASN A 40 4.07 0.22 -17.22
CA ASN A 40 4.30 -0.27 -18.58
C ASN A 40 5.38 0.55 -19.32
N GLU A 41 5.58 1.80 -18.91
CA GLU A 41 6.52 2.76 -19.48
C GLU A 41 7.16 3.56 -18.36
N ILE A 42 8.26 4.26 -18.63
CA ILE A 42 8.91 5.10 -17.60
C ILE A 42 7.93 6.22 -17.21
N PRO A 43 7.54 6.33 -15.92
CA PRO A 43 6.66 7.40 -15.50
C PRO A 43 7.39 8.73 -15.69
N SER A 44 6.90 9.57 -16.60
CA SER A 44 7.28 10.97 -16.65
C SER A 44 6.54 11.69 -15.52
N ILE A 45 7.29 12.11 -14.51
CA ILE A 45 6.79 13.02 -13.46
C ILE A 45 6.49 14.40 -14.05
#